data_AF-A0A9P5VKR3-F1
#
_entry.id   AF-A0A9P5VKR3-F1
#
_cell.length_a   1.000
_cell.length_b   1.000
_cell.length_c   1.000
_cell.angle_alpha   90.00
_cell.angle_beta   90.00
_cell.angle_gamma   90.00
#
_symmetry.space_group_name_H-M   'P 1'
#
loop_
_entity.id
_entity.type
_entity.pdbx_description
1 polymer ?
#
loop_
_entity_poly.entity_id
_entity_poly.type
_entity_poly.pdbx_seq_one_letter_code
_entity_poly.pdbx_strand_id
1 'polypeptide(L)'
;MDIPSPPRNLTSIHPPEHERVDESALDYSHEPHQNLARFIVHAATPLNAEPQLPLLVEKYITPTDVFFKRNHGPIPDIHAEEHTVFIGVKQNPQYYHEASPPVEWRALNMTDIMTKWPKATITASIQ
;
A
#
# COMPACT_ATOMS: atom_id res chain seq x y z
N MET A 1 41.67 13.40 -29.07
CA MET A 1 40.72 12.34 -29.47
C MET A 1 39.77 12.17 -28.31
N ASP A 2 38.66 12.92 -28.33
CA ASP A 2 37.64 12.81 -27.29
C ASP A 2 36.79 11.58 -27.59
N ILE A 3 36.83 10.61 -26.69
CA ILE A 3 35.94 9.46 -26.74
C ILE A 3 34.57 9.98 -26.26
N PRO A 4 33.51 9.96 -27.08
CA PRO A 4 32.20 10.37 -26.61
C PRO A 4 31.76 9.39 -25.52
N SER A 5 31.43 9.93 -24.34
CA SER A 5 30.80 9.13 -23.29
C SER A 5 29.48 8.55 -23.84
N PRO A 6 29.18 7.26 -23.60
CA PRO A 6 27.92 6.71 -24.06
C PRO A 6 26.76 7.46 -23.40
N PRO A 7 25.61 7.61 -24.09
CA PRO A 7 24.45 8.26 -23.49
C PRO A 7 24.03 7.46 -22.25
N ARG A 8 24.15 8.06 -21.07
CA ARG A 8 23.52 7.56 -19.85
C ARG A 8 22.02 7.72 -20.02
N ASN A 9 21.38 6.74 -20.64
CA ASN A 9 19.93 6.61 -20.58
C ASN A 9 19.58 6.05 -19.19
N LEU A 10 19.71 6.90 -18.18
CA LEU A 10 19.25 6.63 -16.83
C LEU A 10 17.75 6.92 -16.84
N THR A 11 16.92 5.91 -17.09
CA THR A 11 15.54 5.94 -16.63
C THR A 11 15.60 6.09 -15.12
N SER A 12 15.49 7.34 -14.64
CA SER A 12 15.55 7.62 -13.22
C SER A 12 14.31 7.01 -12.57
N ILE A 13 14.49 5.94 -11.81
CA ILE A 13 13.40 5.27 -11.10
C ILE A 13 12.83 6.28 -10.10
N HIS A 14 11.57 6.64 -10.27
CA HIS A 14 10.83 7.50 -9.35
C HIS A 14 9.40 6.99 -9.23
N PRO A 15 8.75 7.15 -8.07
CA PRO A 15 7.33 6.89 -7.96
C PRO A 15 6.55 7.82 -8.90
N PRO A 16 5.38 7.37 -9.41
CA PRO A 16 4.52 8.24 -10.18
C PRO A 16 4.09 9.44 -9.33
N GLU A 17 3.92 10.59 -9.98
CA GLU A 17 3.30 11.75 -9.34
C GLU A 17 1.83 11.44 -9.07
N HIS A 18 1.35 11.79 -7.88
CA HIS A 18 -0.05 11.64 -7.50
C HIS A 18 -0.62 13.01 -7.21
N GLU A 19 -1.68 13.36 -7.92
CA GLU A 19 -2.46 14.55 -7.63
C GLU A 19 -3.51 14.24 -6.57
N ARG A 20 -3.70 15.15 -5.62
CA ARG A 20 -4.79 15.04 -4.65
C ARG A 20 -6.10 15.39 -5.35
N VAL A 21 -7.00 14.43 -5.35
CA VAL A 21 -8.39 14.61 -5.80
C VAL A 21 -9.25 14.98 -4.59
N ASP A 22 -10.23 15.86 -4.79
CA ASP A 22 -11.21 16.20 -3.77
C ASP A 22 -12.05 14.96 -3.37
N GLU A 23 -12.40 14.83 -2.10
CA GLU A 23 -13.16 13.67 -1.61
C GLU A 23 -14.51 13.50 -2.33
N SER A 24 -15.15 14.61 -2.73
CA SER A 24 -16.43 14.58 -3.45
C SER A 24 -16.32 14.03 -4.87
N ALA A 25 -15.11 13.94 -5.42
CA ALA A 25 -14.83 13.43 -6.76
C ALA A 25 -14.35 11.96 -6.76
N LEU A 26 -14.32 11.30 -5.60
CA LEU A 26 -13.92 9.89 -5.49
C LEU A 26 -15.01 8.95 -6.03
N ASP A 27 -14.59 7.96 -6.83
CA ASP A 27 -15.46 6.94 -7.39
C ASP A 27 -15.50 5.68 -6.53
N TYR A 28 -16.69 5.31 -6.05
CA TYR A 28 -16.95 4.12 -5.25
C TYR A 28 -17.71 3.03 -6.01
N SER A 29 -17.92 3.16 -7.34
CA SER A 29 -18.73 2.18 -8.10
C SER A 29 -18.07 0.79 -8.20
N HIS A 30 -16.77 0.72 -7.94
CA HIS A 30 -15.95 -0.49 -8.00
C HIS A 30 -15.71 -1.12 -6.62
N GLU A 31 -16.45 -0.70 -5.58
CA GLU A 31 -16.35 -1.29 -4.25
C GLU A 31 -16.64 -2.82 -4.28
N PRO A 32 -15.82 -3.64 -3.62
CA PRO A 32 -16.03 -5.08 -3.58
C PRO A 32 -17.33 -5.42 -2.83
N HIS A 33 -18.02 -6.47 -3.26
CA HIS A 33 -19.24 -6.93 -2.58
C HIS A 33 -18.93 -7.46 -1.17
N GLN A 34 -19.69 -7.00 -0.17
CA GLN A 34 -19.49 -7.35 1.24
C GLN A 34 -20.77 -7.95 1.84
N ASN A 35 -20.64 -9.02 2.63
CA ASN A 35 -21.75 -9.53 3.44
C ASN A 35 -21.87 -8.71 4.73
N LEU A 36 -22.58 -7.59 4.66
CA LEU A 36 -22.71 -6.64 5.78
C LEU A 36 -23.62 -7.12 6.91
N ALA A 37 -24.38 -8.21 6.74
CA ALA A 37 -25.29 -8.73 7.77
C ALA A 37 -24.57 -9.17 9.06
N ARG A 38 -23.26 -9.43 8.99
CA ARG A 38 -22.41 -9.85 10.11
C ARG A 38 -21.67 -8.68 10.77
N PHE A 39 -21.91 -7.46 10.31
CA PHE A 39 -21.21 -6.26 10.74
C PHE A 39 -22.15 -5.25 11.41
N ILE A 40 -21.58 -4.44 12.29
CA ILE A 40 -22.12 -3.17 12.73
C ILE A 40 -21.49 -2.12 11.80
N VAL A 41 -22.31 -1.50 10.96
CA VAL A 41 -21.86 -0.51 9.96
C VAL A 41 -21.95 0.89 10.54
N HIS A 42 -20.81 1.59 10.59
CA HIS A 42 -20.69 2.96 11.09
C HIS A 42 -20.73 3.99 9.97
N ALA A 43 -20.19 3.63 8.80
CA ALA A 43 -20.32 4.40 7.56
C ALA A 43 -20.39 3.45 6.37
N ALA A 44 -21.30 3.71 5.43
CA ALA A 44 -21.45 2.88 4.23
C ALA A 44 -20.45 3.28 3.13
N THR A 45 -20.13 4.58 3.01
CA THR A 45 -19.25 5.12 1.98
C THR A 45 -18.45 6.30 2.56
N PRO A 46 -17.12 6.18 2.73
CA PRO A 46 -16.33 4.94 2.64
C PRO A 46 -16.76 3.92 3.71
N LEU A 47 -16.69 2.63 3.38
CA LEU A 47 -17.13 1.57 4.28
C LEU A 47 -16.27 1.52 5.55
N ASN A 48 -16.91 1.72 6.71
CA ASN A 48 -16.32 1.53 8.02
C ASN A 48 -17.28 0.67 8.86
N ALA A 49 -16.81 -0.51 9.26
CA ALA A 49 -17.66 -1.50 9.89
C ALA A 49 -16.85 -2.45 10.79
N GLU A 50 -17.43 -2.85 11.92
CA GLU A 50 -16.83 -3.81 12.85
C GLU A 50 -17.67 -5.10 12.92
N PRO A 51 -17.08 -6.26 13.24
CA PRO A 51 -17.88 -7.47 13.45
C PRO A 51 -18.83 -7.33 14.63
N GLN A 52 -19.96 -8.04 14.58
CA GLN A 52 -20.80 -8.21 15.77
C GLN A 52 -19.97 -8.84 16.92
N LEU A 53 -20.22 -8.39 18.16
CA LEU A 53 -19.43 -8.79 19.33
C LEU A 53 -19.23 -10.31 19.50
N PRO A 54 -20.25 -11.18 19.29
CA PRO A 54 -20.04 -12.63 19.39
C PRO A 54 -19.04 -13.18 18.36
N LEU A 55 -19.00 -12.59 17.16
CA LEU A 55 -18.09 -12.99 16.08
C LEU A 55 -16.65 -12.52 16.34
N LEU A 56 -16.50 -11.37 17.01
CA LEU A 56 -15.18 -10.80 17.34
C LEU A 56 -14.36 -11.73 18.24
N VAL A 57 -15.02 -12.38 19.21
CA VAL A 57 -14.37 -13.21 20.23
C VAL A 57 -14.46 -14.72 19.96
N GLU A 58 -15.12 -15.12 18.86
CA GLU A 58 -15.37 -16.52 18.52
C GLU A 58 -14.05 -17.30 18.32
N LYS A 59 -13.04 -16.65 17.73
CA LYS A 59 -11.77 -17.27 17.37
C LYS A 59 -10.60 -16.38 17.77
N TYR A 60 -9.49 -17.01 18.15
CA TYR A 60 -8.24 -16.31 18.47
C TYR A 60 -7.70 -15.51 17.27
N ILE A 61 -7.80 -16.06 16.06
CA ILE A 61 -7.54 -15.33 14.81
C ILE A 61 -8.90 -15.03 14.19
N THR A 62 -9.27 -13.76 14.15
CA THR A 62 -10.51 -13.29 13.52
C THR A 62 -10.53 -13.70 12.04
N PRO A 63 -11.54 -14.45 11.57
CA PRO A 63 -11.65 -14.80 10.15
C PRO A 63 -11.73 -13.57 9.26
N THR A 64 -11.11 -13.64 8.08
CA THR A 64 -11.01 -12.51 7.13
C THR A 64 -12.37 -11.94 6.73
N ASP A 65 -13.40 -12.79 6.64
CA ASP A 65 -14.77 -12.40 6.28
C ASP A 65 -15.50 -11.60 7.38
N VAL A 66 -14.97 -11.58 8.60
CA VAL A 66 -15.45 -10.79 9.75
C VAL A 66 -14.39 -9.86 10.35
N PHE A 67 -13.24 -9.69 9.68
CA PHE A 67 -12.25 -8.71 10.08
C PHE A 67 -12.80 -7.29 9.90
N PHE A 68 -12.52 -6.39 10.85
CA PHE A 68 -13.03 -5.02 10.81
C PHE A 68 -12.55 -4.29 9.55
N LYS A 69 -13.34 -3.31 9.10
CA LYS A 69 -13.08 -2.53 7.88
C LYS A 69 -12.99 -1.08 8.26
N ARG A 70 -11.90 -0.43 7.85
CA ARG A 70 -11.69 1.01 8.03
C ARG A 70 -11.18 1.61 6.73
N ASN A 71 -12.09 2.10 5.90
CA ASN A 71 -11.74 2.75 4.64
C ASN A 71 -11.83 4.28 4.79
N HIS A 72 -10.88 4.96 4.16
CA HIS A 72 -10.85 6.42 4.03
C HIS A 72 -11.21 6.89 2.62
N GLY A 73 -11.10 6.02 1.62
CA GLY A 73 -11.42 6.27 0.23
C GLY A 73 -11.91 4.98 -0.42
N PRO A 74 -12.14 5.00 -1.74
CA PRO A 74 -12.53 3.80 -2.47
C PRO A 74 -11.43 2.75 -2.43
N ILE A 75 -11.82 1.48 -2.44
CA ILE A 75 -10.87 0.37 -2.55
C ILE A 75 -10.24 0.37 -3.95
N PRO A 76 -8.90 0.46 -4.07
CA PRO A 76 -8.24 0.44 -5.37
C PRO A 76 -8.33 -0.96 -6.01
N ASP A 77 -8.69 -0.99 -7.30
CA ASP A 77 -8.59 -2.20 -8.13
C ASP A 77 -7.15 -2.33 -8.63
N ILE A 78 -6.45 -3.38 -8.19
CA ILE A 78 -5.02 -3.56 -8.42
C ILE A 78 -4.80 -4.92 -9.10
N HIS A 79 -4.23 -4.88 -10.31
CA HIS A 79 -3.71 -6.07 -10.99
C HIS A 79 -2.28 -6.38 -10.52
N ALA A 80 -2.06 -7.61 -10.05
CA ALA A 80 -0.79 -8.01 -9.44
C ALA A 80 0.39 -7.94 -10.41
N GLU A 81 0.13 -8.14 -11.71
CA GLU A 81 1.11 -8.13 -12.79
C GLU A 81 1.61 -6.71 -13.11
N GLU A 82 0.80 -5.69 -12.81
CA GLU A 82 1.06 -4.29 -13.12
C GLU A 82 1.50 -3.50 -11.88
N HIS A 83 1.25 -4.02 -10.68
CA HIS A 83 1.52 -3.32 -9.43
C HIS A 83 3.02 -3.19 -9.14
N THR A 84 3.44 -1.96 -8.83
CA THR A 84 4.83 -1.64 -8.45
C THR A 84 4.86 -0.87 -7.14
N VAL A 85 5.70 -1.33 -6.22
CA VAL A 85 6.01 -0.67 -4.94
C VAL A 85 7.33 0.09 -5.07
N PHE A 86 7.32 1.37 -4.72
CA PHE A 86 8.52 2.21 -4.72
C PHE A 86 9.04 2.41 -3.30
N ILE A 87 10.33 2.16 -3.09
CA ILE A 87 11.02 2.34 -1.81
C ILE A 87 12.09 3.42 -1.99
N GLY A 88 11.97 4.50 -1.23
CA GLY A 88 12.96 5.58 -1.18
C GLY A 88 13.89 5.40 0.01
N VAL A 89 15.18 5.22 -0.22
CA VAL A 89 16.21 5.14 0.82
C VAL A 89 16.86 6.50 0.95
N LYS A 90 16.60 7.17 2.07
CA LYS A 90 17.32 8.40 2.45
C LYS A 90 18.50 8.03 3.33
N GLN A 91 19.70 8.45 2.93
CA GLN A 91 20.88 8.27 3.76
C GLN A 91 20.82 9.17 5.00
N ASN A 92 21.31 8.67 6.14
CA ASN A 92 21.35 9.43 7.37
C ASN A 92 22.33 10.62 7.21
N PRO A 93 21.85 11.88 7.36
CA PRO A 93 22.69 13.07 7.17
C PRO A 93 23.84 13.19 8.18
N GLN A 94 23.83 12.45 9.30
CA GLN A 94 24.92 12.47 10.29
C GLN A 94 26.29 12.02 9.72
N TYR A 95 26.30 11.35 8.56
CA TYR A 95 27.51 10.85 7.91
C TYR A 95 27.93 11.64 6.65
N TYR A 96 27.22 12.71 6.28
CA TYR A 96 27.47 13.43 5.03
C TYR A 96 27.43 14.96 5.23
N HIS A 97 28.30 15.68 4.51
CA HIS A 97 28.41 17.14 4.57
C HIS A 97 27.34 17.89 3.74
N GLU A 98 26.44 17.18 3.07
CA GLU A 98 25.35 17.76 2.28
C GLU A 98 24.08 17.94 3.13
N ALA A 99 23.46 19.12 3.04
CA ALA A 99 22.29 19.48 3.84
C ALA A 99 21.03 18.61 3.56
N SER A 100 21.00 17.87 2.45
CA SER A 100 19.96 16.89 2.13
C SER A 100 20.47 15.88 1.10
N PRO A 101 20.94 14.68 1.53
CA PRO A 101 21.36 13.65 0.60
C PRO A 101 20.17 13.22 -0.30
N PRO A 102 20.43 12.90 -1.58
CA PRO A 102 19.38 12.48 -2.51
C PRO A 102 18.73 11.16 -2.05
N VAL A 103 17.44 11.01 -2.32
CA VAL A 103 16.73 9.75 -2.09
C VAL A 103 17.07 8.78 -3.20
N GLU A 104 17.60 7.62 -2.82
CA GLU A 104 17.80 6.52 -3.76
C GLU A 104 16.52 5.68 -3.86
N TRP A 105 15.89 5.67 -5.03
CA TRP A 105 14.66 4.94 -5.26
C TRP A 105 14.91 3.53 -5.78
N ARG A 106 14.04 2.61 -5.36
CA ARG A 106 13.92 1.24 -5.86
C ARG A 106 12.47 0.98 -6.24
N ALA A 107 12.26 0.23 -7.32
CA ALA A 107 10.95 -0.26 -7.74
C ALA A 107 10.91 -1.79 -7.59
N LEU A 108 9.83 -2.31 -7.00
CA LEU A 108 9.61 -3.74 -6.76
C LEU A 108 8.25 -4.14 -7.29
N ASN A 109 8.18 -5.16 -8.14
CA ASN A 109 6.91 -5.78 -8.54
C ASN A 109 6.50 -6.88 -7.54
N MET A 110 5.33 -7.49 -7.76
CA MET A 110 4.84 -8.55 -6.86
C MET A 110 5.75 -9.79 -6.83
N THR A 111 6.37 -10.16 -7.96
CA THR A 111 7.34 -11.28 -7.99
C THR A 111 8.56 -10.98 -7.12
N ASP A 112 9.10 -9.77 -7.18
CA ASP A 112 10.21 -9.32 -6.37
C ASP A 112 9.89 -9.43 -4.86
N ILE A 113 8.73 -8.91 -4.45
CA ILE A 113 8.28 -8.91 -3.05
C ILE A 113 8.14 -10.34 -2.52
N MET A 114 7.60 -11.25 -3.33
CA MET A 114 7.33 -12.62 -2.92
C MET A 114 8.57 -13.54 -2.91
N THR A 115 9.66 -13.15 -3.59
CA THR A 115 10.80 -14.07 -3.84
C THR A 115 12.16 -13.58 -3.35
N LYS A 116 12.40 -12.26 -3.28
CA LYS A 116 13.73 -11.72 -2.90
C LYS A 116 14.07 -11.88 -1.42
N TRP A 117 13.06 -12.01 -0.56
CA TRP A 117 13.24 -12.12 0.90
C TRP A 117 12.51 -13.34 1.46
N PRO A 118 13.02 -13.94 2.55
CA PRO A 118 12.35 -15.05 3.21
C PRO A 118 11.01 -14.58 3.80
N LYS A 119 9.96 -15.37 3.58
CA LYS A 119 8.64 -15.11 4.17
C LYS A 119 8.70 -15.25 5.69
N ALA A 120 8.18 -14.25 6.40
CA ALA A 120 7.91 -14.31 7.83
C ALA A 120 6.39 -14.37 8.09
N THR A 121 6.00 -15.05 9.17
CA THR A 121 4.61 -15.12 9.63
C THR A 121 4.53 -14.54 11.04
N ILE A 122 3.65 -13.56 11.25
CA ILE A 122 3.47 -12.86 12.53
C ILE A 122 1.99 -12.85 12.86
N THR A 123 1.64 -13.23 14.09
CA THR A 123 0.29 -13.00 14.64
C THR A 123 0.29 -11.67 15.36
N ALA A 124 -0.54 -10.73 14.91
CA ALA A 124 -0.67 -9.41 15.49
C ALA A 124 -2.15 -8.98 15.53
N SER A 125 -2.49 -8.15 16.50
CA SER A 125 -3.78 -7.47 16.56
C SER A 125 -3.65 -6.08 15.93
N ILE A 126 -4.63 -5.69 15.13
CA ILE A 126 -4.77 -4.33 14.59
C ILE A 126 -5.95 -3.69 15.34
N GLN A 127 -5.73 -2.50 15.87
CA GLN A 127 -6.71 -1.75 16.68
C GLN A 127 -6.78 -0.31 16.20
#